data_AF-A0A7Z9R2I4-F1
#
_entry.id   AF-A0A7Z9R2I4-F1
#
_cell.length_a   1.000
_cell.length_b   1.000
_cell.length_c   1.000
_cell.angle_alpha   90.00
_cell.angle_beta   90.00
_cell.angle_gamma   90.00
#
_symmetry.space_group_name_H-M   'P 1'
#
loop_
_entity.id
_entity.type
_entity.pdbx_description
1 polymer ?
#
loop_
_entity_poly.entity_id
_entity_poly.type
_entity_poly.pdbx_seq_one_letter_code
_entity_poly.pdbx_strand_id
1 'polypeptide(L)'
;MKYFFFICALIWNFSGIAVADPDKAEVLKQLEGRHWELNAEAFQRLGKGTDSVLIEIAGNTSLLNILRFRALEALSIFPSENTADFLENTADKSFASLARRAFEAMKRGFAKTQPNRVKQLASRLLNHRNAHLRISAARYIRAVDVTQFKSFLQTEKDAWVRKEAQK
;
A
#
# COMPACT_ATOMS: atom_id res chain seq x y z
N MET A 1 -36.59 -18.40 -39.92
CA MET A 1 -35.25 -17.79 -40.02
C MET A 1 -35.31 -16.26 -39.90
N LYS A 2 -35.78 -15.73 -38.76
CA LYS A 2 -35.80 -14.27 -38.49
C LYS A 2 -35.23 -13.89 -37.12
N TYR A 3 -35.00 -14.87 -36.23
CA TYR A 3 -34.50 -14.64 -34.88
C TYR A 3 -33.01 -14.97 -34.70
N PHE A 4 -32.35 -15.55 -35.71
CA PHE A 4 -30.94 -15.91 -35.61
C PHE A 4 -29.99 -14.71 -35.81
N PHE A 5 -30.46 -13.65 -36.49
CA PHE A 5 -29.65 -12.46 -36.76
C PHE A 5 -29.58 -11.46 -35.59
N PHE A 6 -30.45 -11.57 -34.59
CA PHE A 6 -30.43 -10.67 -33.43
C PHE A 6 -29.44 -11.09 -32.33
N ILE A 7 -28.98 -12.33 -32.32
CA ILE A 7 -28.07 -12.85 -31.28
C ILE A 7 -26.61 -12.43 -31.56
N CYS A 8 -26.22 -12.26 -32.83
CA CYS A 8 -24.86 -11.83 -33.19
C CYS A 8 -24.58 -10.35 -32.94
N ALA A 9 -25.60 -9.48 -32.88
CA ALA A 9 -25.42 -8.04 -32.65
C ALA A 9 -25.15 -7.69 -31.17
N LEU A 10 -25.52 -8.57 -30.24
CA LEU A 10 -25.33 -8.34 -28.79
C LEU A 10 -23.93 -8.71 -28.29
N ILE A 11 -23.21 -9.58 -29.00
CA ILE A 11 -21.86 -10.02 -28.61
C ILE A 11 -20.78 -8.99 -29.00
N TRP A 12 -21.07 -8.10 -29.95
CA TRP A 12 -20.06 -7.16 -30.47
C TRP A 12 -19.82 -5.91 -29.62
N ASN A 13 -20.69 -5.62 -28.65
CA ASN A 13 -20.57 -4.44 -27.79
C ASN A 13 -19.79 -4.67 -26.49
N PHE A 14 -19.25 -5.88 -26.27
CA PHE A 14 -18.45 -6.24 -25.09
C PHE A 14 -16.95 -6.32 -25.38
N SER A 15 -16.47 -5.66 -26.44
CA SER A 15 -15.05 -5.33 -26.58
C SER A 15 -14.73 -4.16 -25.63
N GLY A 16 -14.80 -4.41 -24.33
CA GLY A 16 -14.11 -3.57 -23.37
C GLY A 16 -12.65 -3.56 -23.81
N ILE A 17 -12.12 -2.38 -24.14
CA ILE A 17 -10.69 -2.23 -24.41
C ILE A 17 -9.99 -2.66 -23.12
N ALA A 18 -9.56 -3.91 -23.06
CA ALA A 18 -8.64 -4.39 -22.06
C ALA A 18 -7.32 -3.69 -22.39
N VAL A 19 -7.15 -2.48 -21.84
CA VAL A 19 -5.85 -1.85 -21.75
C VAL A 19 -5.00 -2.84 -20.96
N ALA A 20 -4.02 -3.43 -21.65
CA ALA A 20 -3.09 -4.35 -21.02
C ALA A 20 -2.37 -3.62 -19.88
N ASP A 21 -2.12 -4.32 -18.79
CA ASP A 21 -1.27 -3.81 -17.71
C ASP A 21 0.08 -3.38 -18.30
N PRO A 22 0.73 -2.34 -17.73
CA PRO A 22 2.03 -1.90 -18.23
C PRO A 22 3.05 -3.04 -18.17
N ASP A 23 4.02 -3.03 -19.09
CA ASP A 23 5.09 -4.02 -19.06
C ASP A 23 5.87 -3.90 -17.74
N LYS A 24 6.08 -5.04 -17.09
CA LYS A 24 6.85 -5.14 -15.85
C LYS A 24 8.24 -4.53 -15.99
N ALA A 25 8.86 -4.62 -17.17
CA ALA A 25 10.16 -3.98 -17.43
C ALA A 25 10.08 -2.45 -17.32
N GLU A 26 8.98 -1.84 -17.77
CA GLU A 26 8.78 -0.39 -17.67
C GLU A 26 8.55 0.05 -16.22
N VAL A 27 7.76 -0.72 -15.46
CA VAL A 27 7.57 -0.46 -14.02
C VAL A 27 8.89 -0.59 -13.26
N LEU A 28 9.65 -1.66 -13.53
CA LEU A 28 10.98 -1.86 -12.93
C LEU A 28 11.92 -0.69 -13.23
N LYS A 29 11.93 -0.18 -14.47
CA LYS A 29 12.74 0.98 -14.84
C LYS A 29 12.40 2.23 -14.01
N GLN A 30 11.12 2.45 -13.67
CA GLN A 30 10.72 3.57 -12.79
C GLN A 30 11.12 3.33 -11.31
N LEU A 31 11.16 2.06 -10.90
CA LEU A 31 11.64 1.64 -9.58
C LEU A 31 13.16 1.55 -9.50
N GLU A 32 13.86 1.68 -10.61
CA GLU A 32 15.30 1.80 -10.70
C GLU A 32 15.72 3.28 -10.56
N GLY A 33 17.01 3.53 -10.34
CA GLY A 33 17.55 4.88 -10.13
C GLY A 33 17.98 5.17 -8.69
N ARG A 34 18.80 6.20 -8.53
CA ARG A 34 19.41 6.58 -7.23
C ARG A 34 18.69 7.73 -6.53
N HIS A 35 17.62 8.25 -7.13
CA HIS A 35 16.82 9.29 -6.52
C HIS A 35 16.06 8.72 -5.32
N TRP A 36 16.08 9.49 -4.24
CA TRP A 36 15.45 9.12 -2.97
C TRP A 36 13.92 9.19 -3.05
N GLU A 37 13.37 10.04 -3.94
CA GLU A 37 11.94 10.13 -4.23
C GLU A 37 11.59 9.43 -5.54
N LEU A 38 10.39 8.85 -5.57
CA LEU A 38 9.77 8.31 -6.78
C LEU A 38 9.08 9.43 -7.55
N ASN A 39 9.20 9.42 -8.87
CA ASN A 39 8.48 10.35 -9.73
C ASN A 39 7.02 9.89 -9.88
N ALA A 40 6.13 10.49 -9.09
CA ALA A 40 4.71 10.10 -9.08
C ALA A 40 4.03 10.25 -10.45
N GLU A 41 4.35 11.30 -11.21
CA GLU A 41 3.80 11.50 -12.55
C GLU A 41 4.27 10.41 -13.52
N ALA A 42 5.52 9.95 -13.40
CA ALA A 42 6.02 8.87 -14.23
C ALA A 42 5.27 7.56 -14.00
N PHE A 43 4.94 7.24 -12.74
CA PHE A 43 4.09 6.09 -12.42
C PHE A 43 2.65 6.27 -12.93
N GLN A 44 2.06 7.46 -12.79
CA GLN A 44 0.71 7.72 -13.30
C GLN A 44 0.61 7.58 -14.82
N ARG A 45 1.66 7.98 -15.56
CA ARG A 45 1.71 7.85 -17.03
C ARG A 45 1.74 6.41 -17.53
N LEU A 46 2.14 5.43 -16.70
CA LEU A 46 2.09 4.00 -17.04
C LEU A 46 0.65 3.48 -17.18
N GLY A 47 -0.33 4.18 -16.60
CA GLY A 47 -1.74 3.93 -16.82
C GLY A 47 -2.35 2.83 -15.94
N LYS A 48 -3.49 2.31 -16.38
CA LYS A 48 -4.27 1.32 -15.66
C LYS A 48 -3.47 0.02 -15.51
N GLY A 49 -3.58 -0.64 -14.35
CA GLY A 49 -2.89 -1.91 -14.07
C GLY A 49 -1.51 -1.75 -13.44
N THR A 50 -0.99 -0.52 -13.34
CA THR A 50 0.30 -0.24 -12.70
C THR A 50 0.34 -0.73 -11.25
N ASP A 51 -0.76 -0.60 -10.51
CA ASP A 51 -0.88 -1.08 -9.13
C ASP A 51 -0.77 -2.61 -9.03
N SER A 52 -1.40 -3.35 -9.94
CA SER A 52 -1.26 -4.81 -10.01
C SER A 52 0.20 -5.25 -10.20
N VAL A 53 0.92 -4.60 -11.13
CA VAL A 53 2.34 -4.92 -11.38
C VAL A 53 3.23 -4.52 -10.20
N LEU A 54 2.93 -3.39 -9.54
CA LEU A 54 3.62 -2.99 -8.31
C LEU A 54 3.39 -3.97 -7.16
N ILE A 55 2.17 -4.48 -7.01
CA ILE A 55 1.83 -5.55 -6.03
C ILE A 55 2.66 -6.80 -6.32
N GLU A 56 2.75 -7.23 -7.59
CA GLU A 56 3.56 -8.38 -7.98
C GLU A 56 5.04 -8.19 -7.60
N ILE A 57 5.60 -7.02 -7.92
CA ILE A 57 7.00 -6.69 -7.60
C ILE A 57 7.23 -6.65 -6.09
N ALA A 58 6.36 -5.99 -5.33
CA ALA A 58 6.47 -5.90 -3.87
C ALA A 58 6.38 -7.29 -3.20
N GLY A 59 5.49 -8.15 -3.71
CA GLY A 59 5.28 -9.51 -3.22
C GLY A 59 6.41 -10.49 -3.58
N ASN A 60 7.17 -10.24 -4.64
CA ASN A 60 8.16 -11.18 -5.15
C ASN A 60 9.40 -11.28 -4.26
N THR A 61 9.54 -12.39 -3.53
CA THR A 61 10.65 -12.64 -2.60
C THR A 61 11.99 -12.90 -3.26
N SER A 62 12.02 -13.21 -4.56
CA SER A 62 13.24 -13.41 -5.34
C SER A 62 13.85 -12.09 -5.83
N LEU A 63 13.13 -10.98 -5.73
CA LEU A 63 13.65 -9.65 -6.06
C LEU A 63 14.40 -9.02 -4.88
N LEU A 64 15.35 -8.15 -5.22
CA LEU A 64 16.08 -7.35 -4.23
C LEU A 64 15.09 -6.49 -3.42
N ASN A 65 15.26 -6.47 -2.10
CA ASN A 65 14.38 -5.73 -1.20
C ASN A 65 14.29 -4.23 -1.54
N ILE A 66 15.32 -3.64 -2.17
CA ILE A 66 15.26 -2.23 -2.61
C ILE A 66 14.13 -1.99 -3.61
N LEU A 67 13.93 -2.88 -4.58
CA LEU A 67 12.86 -2.79 -5.57
C LEU A 67 11.51 -3.00 -4.91
N ARG A 68 11.42 -4.00 -4.02
CA ARG A 68 10.20 -4.30 -3.26
C ARG A 68 9.78 -3.14 -2.36
N PHE A 69 10.74 -2.49 -1.70
CA PHE A 69 10.52 -1.31 -0.87
C PHE A 69 10.01 -0.13 -1.68
N ARG A 70 10.63 0.12 -2.84
CA ARG A 70 10.20 1.20 -3.73
C ARG A 70 8.81 0.90 -4.32
N ALA A 71 8.50 -0.36 -4.63
CA ALA A 71 7.17 -0.73 -5.10
C ALA A 71 6.10 -0.46 -4.04
N LEU A 72 6.35 -0.79 -2.77
CA LEU A 72 5.44 -0.42 -1.67
C LEU A 72 5.24 1.09 -1.56
N GLU A 73 6.29 1.89 -1.74
CA GLU A 73 6.17 3.35 -1.71
C GLU A 73 5.35 3.87 -2.90
N ALA A 74 5.57 3.33 -4.11
CA ALA A 74 4.82 3.68 -5.31
C ALA A 74 3.33 3.39 -5.19
N LEU A 75 2.95 2.31 -4.50
CA LEU A 75 1.55 1.94 -4.27
C LEU A 75 0.75 3.04 -3.54
N SER A 76 1.41 3.93 -2.78
CA SER A 76 0.71 5.07 -2.17
C SER A 76 0.10 6.06 -3.17
N ILE A 77 0.51 6.00 -4.45
CA ILE A 77 -0.02 6.83 -5.55
C ILE A 77 -1.33 6.24 -6.11
N PHE A 78 -1.60 4.95 -5.87
CA PHE A 78 -2.70 4.21 -6.46
C PHE A 78 -3.71 3.76 -5.39
N PRO A 79 -4.69 4.59 -5.02
CA PRO A 79 -5.61 4.30 -3.92
C PRO A 79 -6.73 3.32 -4.33
N SER A 80 -6.38 2.15 -4.84
CA SER A 80 -7.32 1.07 -5.16
C SER A 80 -7.56 0.15 -3.94
N GLU A 81 -8.71 -0.55 -3.91
CA GLU A 81 -8.99 -1.55 -2.87
C GLU A 81 -7.95 -2.66 -2.85
N ASN A 82 -7.52 -3.15 -4.02
CA ASN A 82 -6.46 -4.16 -4.13
C ASN A 82 -5.14 -3.68 -3.50
N THR A 83 -4.81 -2.40 -3.70
CA THR A 83 -3.64 -1.79 -3.09
C THR A 83 -3.77 -1.72 -1.57
N ALA A 84 -4.94 -1.29 -1.08
CA ALA A 84 -5.21 -1.21 0.35
C ALA A 84 -5.10 -2.60 1.02
N ASP A 85 -5.75 -3.62 0.44
CA ASP A 85 -5.72 -5.01 0.92
C ASP A 85 -4.28 -5.54 0.97
N PHE A 86 -3.51 -5.31 -0.11
CA PHE A 86 -2.13 -5.76 -0.18
C PHE A 86 -1.25 -5.07 0.85
N LEU A 87 -1.37 -3.75 1.01
CA LEU A 87 -0.58 -2.98 1.97
C LEU A 87 -0.91 -3.37 3.42
N GLU A 88 -2.19 -3.59 3.75
CA GLU A 88 -2.60 -4.08 5.06
C GLU A 88 -2.03 -5.46 5.36
N ASN A 89 -2.21 -6.40 4.45
CA ASN A 89 -1.70 -7.77 4.61
C ASN A 89 -0.16 -7.77 4.73
N THR A 90 0.52 -6.91 3.96
CA THR A 90 1.97 -6.76 4.03
C THR A 90 2.40 -6.16 5.37
N ALA A 91 1.69 -5.15 5.87
CA ALA A 91 1.95 -4.53 7.18
C ALA A 91 1.75 -5.52 8.33
N ASP A 92 0.75 -6.39 8.25
CA ASP A 92 0.42 -7.36 9.31
C ASP A 92 1.37 -8.59 9.31
N LYS A 93 1.77 -9.09 8.13
CA LYS A 93 2.42 -10.42 8.02
C LYS A 93 3.90 -10.41 7.64
N SER A 94 4.43 -9.29 7.16
CA SER A 94 5.82 -9.26 6.65
C SER A 94 6.87 -9.06 7.74
N PHE A 95 8.14 -9.26 7.38
CA PHE A 95 9.24 -8.83 8.25
C PHE A 95 9.25 -7.31 8.42
N ALA A 96 9.88 -6.85 9.52
CA ALA A 96 9.74 -5.49 10.03
C ALA A 96 9.92 -4.37 9.00
N SER A 97 10.91 -4.48 8.10
CA SER A 97 11.22 -3.41 7.15
C SER A 97 10.19 -3.28 6.03
N LEU A 98 9.59 -4.39 5.56
CA LEU A 98 8.47 -4.38 4.62
C LEU A 98 7.21 -3.90 5.33
N ALA A 99 6.92 -4.46 6.50
CA ALA A 99 5.73 -4.15 7.27
C ALA A 99 5.62 -2.65 7.56
N ARG A 100 6.74 -2.03 7.98
CA ARG A 100 6.82 -0.58 8.19
C ARG A 100 6.54 0.23 6.93
N ARG A 101 7.15 -0.14 5.79
CA ARG A 101 6.95 0.59 4.54
C ARG A 101 5.53 0.46 4.01
N ALA A 102 4.93 -0.72 4.14
CA ALA A 102 3.54 -0.92 3.79
C ALA A 102 2.61 -0.04 4.63
N PHE A 103 2.86 0.07 5.94
CA PHE A 103 2.10 0.98 6.80
C PHE A 103 2.33 2.46 6.45
N GLU A 104 3.56 2.87 6.12
CA GLU A 104 3.83 4.25 5.64
C GLU A 104 3.08 4.55 4.34
N ALA A 105 3.09 3.61 3.39
CA ALA A 105 2.35 3.75 2.14
C ALA A 105 0.85 3.82 2.37
N MET A 106 0.31 2.99 3.27
CA MET A 106 -1.10 3.01 3.68
C MET A 106 -1.51 4.38 4.22
N LYS A 107 -0.70 4.97 5.12
CA LYS A 107 -0.98 6.33 5.63
C LYS A 107 -0.96 7.38 4.53
N ARG A 108 0.04 7.36 3.64
CA ARG A 108 0.18 8.37 2.57
C ARG A 108 -0.96 8.28 1.55
N GLY A 109 -1.29 7.08 1.10
CA GLY A 109 -2.29 6.86 0.05
C GLY A 109 -3.73 6.91 0.53
N PHE A 110 -4.00 6.51 1.78
CA PHE A 110 -5.37 6.21 2.22
C PHE A 110 -5.85 7.01 3.45
N ALA A 111 -5.00 7.79 4.13
CA ALA A 111 -5.46 8.51 5.33
C ALA A 111 -6.56 9.55 5.04
N LYS A 112 -6.63 10.09 3.82
CA LYS A 112 -7.67 11.06 3.43
C LYS A 112 -8.95 10.38 2.93
N THR A 113 -8.83 9.26 2.23
CA THR A 113 -9.94 8.58 1.55
C THR A 113 -10.56 7.46 2.38
N GLN A 114 -9.75 6.76 3.18
CA GLN A 114 -10.16 5.65 4.04
C GLN A 114 -9.58 5.76 5.46
N PRO A 115 -9.82 6.88 6.19
CA PRO A 115 -9.20 7.15 7.49
C PRO A 115 -9.48 6.06 8.54
N ASN A 116 -10.71 5.52 8.55
CA ASN A 116 -11.09 4.46 9.50
C ASN A 116 -10.29 3.18 9.28
N ARG A 117 -10.01 2.84 8.02
CA ARG A 117 -9.24 1.66 7.64
C ARG A 117 -7.79 1.78 8.10
N VAL A 118 -7.16 2.93 7.83
CA VAL A 118 -5.80 3.22 8.30
C VAL A 118 -5.72 3.23 9.83
N LYS A 119 -6.72 3.79 10.51
CA LYS A 119 -6.83 3.76 11.98
C LYS A 119 -6.91 2.32 12.50
N GLN A 120 -7.77 1.48 11.94
CA GLN A 120 -7.90 0.07 12.34
C GLN A 120 -6.59 -0.70 12.17
N LEU A 121 -5.90 -0.53 11.04
CA LEU A 121 -4.58 -1.12 10.84
C LEU A 121 -3.59 -0.62 11.90
N ALA A 122 -3.51 0.69 12.12
CA ALA A 122 -2.63 1.27 13.12
C ALA A 122 -2.91 0.71 14.53
N SER A 123 -4.18 0.57 14.92
CA SER A 123 -4.58 -0.03 16.20
C SER A 123 -4.06 -1.46 16.35
N ARG A 124 -4.11 -2.30 15.31
CA ARG A 124 -3.54 -3.66 15.34
C ARG A 124 -2.02 -3.62 15.51
N LEU A 125 -1.36 -2.70 14.80
CA LEU A 125 0.09 -2.57 14.79
C LEU A 125 0.68 -2.02 16.09
N LEU A 126 -0.12 -1.44 17.00
CA LEU A 126 0.32 -1.03 18.34
C LEU A 126 0.87 -2.21 19.17
N ASN A 127 0.48 -3.45 18.86
CA ASN A 127 0.97 -4.65 19.56
C ASN A 127 2.01 -5.43 18.76
N HIS A 128 2.54 -4.85 17.67
CA HIS A 128 3.46 -5.56 16.79
C HIS A 128 4.84 -5.80 17.46
N ARG A 129 5.46 -6.96 17.18
CA ARG A 129 6.77 -7.34 17.75
C ARG A 129 7.89 -6.33 17.50
N ASN A 130 7.83 -5.63 16.37
CA ASN A 130 8.83 -4.62 16.00
C ASN A 130 8.48 -3.24 16.58
N ALA A 131 9.36 -2.72 17.42
CA ALA A 131 9.21 -1.43 18.09
C ALA A 131 9.06 -0.23 17.13
N HIS A 132 9.82 -0.17 16.03
CA HIS A 132 9.70 0.94 15.07
C HIS A 132 8.33 0.97 14.38
N LEU A 133 7.71 -0.19 14.16
CA LEU A 133 6.34 -0.27 13.64
C LEU A 133 5.32 0.21 14.67
N ARG A 134 5.48 -0.20 15.94
CA ARG A 134 4.65 0.33 17.05
C ARG A 134 4.77 1.85 17.17
N ILE A 135 5.97 2.40 17.06
CA ILE A 135 6.20 3.86 17.08
C ILE A 135 5.45 4.55 15.93
N SER A 136 5.57 4.04 14.70
CA SER A 136 4.89 4.65 13.56
C SER A 136 3.37 4.59 13.73
N ALA A 137 2.83 3.45 14.16
CA ALA A 137 1.41 3.26 14.44
C ALA A 137 0.93 4.21 15.55
N ALA A 138 1.67 4.29 16.65
CA ALA A 138 1.35 5.16 17.78
C ALA A 138 1.34 6.64 17.40
N ARG A 139 2.28 7.09 16.56
CA ARG A 139 2.29 8.48 16.04
C ARG A 139 1.06 8.79 15.19
N TYR A 140 0.59 7.83 14.39
CA TYR A 140 -0.65 8.00 13.64
C TYR A 140 -1.86 8.03 14.58
N ILE A 141 -1.96 7.07 15.51
CA ILE A 141 -3.02 7.02 16.52
C ILE A 141 -3.07 8.28 17.37
N ARG A 142 -1.92 8.88 17.75
CA ARG A 142 -1.87 10.17 18.46
C ARG A 142 -2.66 11.27 17.76
N ALA A 143 -2.63 11.30 16.43
CA ALA A 143 -3.30 12.32 15.63
C ALA A 143 -4.81 12.05 15.44
N VAL A 144 -5.25 10.79 15.52
CA VAL A 144 -6.62 10.38 15.16
C VAL A 144 -7.45 9.78 16.31
N ASP A 145 -6.81 9.43 17.43
CA ASP A 145 -7.43 8.85 18.63
C ASP A 145 -6.55 9.05 19.88
N VAL A 146 -6.73 10.20 20.53
CA VAL A 146 -5.97 10.58 21.73
C VAL A 146 -6.19 9.59 22.89
N THR A 147 -7.38 9.01 23.01
CA THR A 147 -7.72 8.06 24.09
C THR A 147 -6.93 6.77 23.91
N GLN A 148 -6.94 6.21 22.69
CA GLN A 148 -6.16 5.02 22.38
C GLN A 148 -4.65 5.29 22.51
N PHE A 149 -4.18 6.47 22.11
CA PHE A 149 -2.77 6.84 22.29
C PHE A 149 -2.35 6.89 23.78
N LYS A 150 -3.18 7.45 24.65
CA LYS A 150 -2.94 7.45 26.10
C LYS A 150 -2.89 6.02 26.67
N SER A 151 -3.80 5.16 26.23
CA SER A 151 -3.80 3.75 26.61
C SER A 151 -2.50 3.05 26.17
N PHE A 152 -2.06 3.27 24.93
CA PHE A 152 -0.78 2.76 24.44
C PHE A 152 0.41 3.19 25.32
N LEU A 153 0.47 4.46 25.73
CA LEU A 153 1.55 4.94 26.61
C LEU A 153 1.54 4.28 27.99
N GLN A 154 0.39 3.84 28.48
CA GLN A 154 0.29 3.14 29.77
C GLN A 154 0.70 1.66 29.67
N THR A 155 0.45 1.02 28.53
CA THR A 155 0.66 -0.43 28.35
C THR A 155 1.96 -0.79 27.65
N GLU A 156 2.55 0.10 26.85
CA GLU A 156 3.82 -0.13 26.17
C GLU A 156 4.95 -0.34 27.18
N LYS A 157 5.70 -1.44 27.03
CA LYS A 157 6.73 -1.85 27.98
C LYS A 157 8.02 -1.05 27.78
N ASP A 158 8.38 -0.77 26.54
CA ASP A 158 9.64 -0.13 26.19
C ASP A 158 9.58 1.39 26.43
N ALA A 159 10.31 1.88 27.44
CA ALA A 159 10.33 3.31 27.77
C ALA A 159 10.80 4.19 26.61
N TRP A 160 11.76 3.70 25.82
CA TRP A 160 12.24 4.42 24.64
C TRP A 160 11.18 4.47 23.54
N VAL A 161 10.34 3.44 23.37
CA VAL A 161 9.20 3.45 22.43
C VAL A 161 8.18 4.49 22.84
N ARG A 162 7.82 4.55 24.14
CA ARG A 162 6.92 5.59 24.66
C ARG A 162 7.46 6.99 24.38
N LYS A 163 8.76 7.22 24.58
CA LYS A 163 9.41 8.50 24.30
C LYS A 163 9.39 8.85 22.81
N GLU A 164 9.75 7.90 21.94
CA GLU A 164 9.77 8.14 20.49
C GLU A 164 8.38 8.36 19.90
N ALA A 165 7.35 7.65 20.38
CA ALA A 165 5.97 7.82 19.93
C ALA A 165 5.37 9.21 20.24
N GLN A 166 5.97 9.93 21.20
CA GLN A 166 5.58 11.29 21.59
C GLN A 166 6.30 12.39 20.81
N LYS A 167 7.26 12.06 19.94
CA LYS A 167 7.80 12.99 18.95
C LYS A 167 6.85 13.03 17.77
#